data_AF-A0A371JPG0-F1
#
_entry.id   AF-A0A371JPG0-F1
#
_cell.length_a   1.000
_cell.length_b   1.000
_cell.length_c   1.000
_cell.angle_alpha   90.00
_cell.angle_beta   90.00
_cell.angle_gamma   90.00
#
_symmetry.space_group_name_H-M   'P 1'
#
loop_
_entity.id
_entity.type
_entity.pdbx_description
1 polymer ?
#
loop_
_entity_poly.entity_id
_entity_poly.type
_entity_poly.pdbx_seq_one_letter_code
_entity_poly.pdbx_strand_id
1 'polypeptide(L)'
;MQSERLYLQKSINIGVLAKKLDTNSKYISQAINHELGKSFTDFLNGYRVEEAKKQLLDQKNNNLTLEAIGTMAGFGSKSAFFGAFKKHTGQTPSQFLEENKK
;
A
#
# COMPACT_ATOMS: atom_id res chain seq x y z
N MET A 1 17.88 1.46 2.77
CA MET A 1 16.54 2.09 2.92
C MET A 1 15.39 1.07 2.80
N GLN A 2 15.55 -0.17 3.30
CA GLN A 2 14.52 -1.24 3.21
C GLN A 2 13.95 -1.66 4.59
N SER A 3 14.38 -1.02 5.68
CA SER A 3 14.40 -1.71 6.97
C SER A 3 13.14 -1.58 7.83
N GLU A 4 12.12 -0.79 7.46
CA GLU A 4 11.05 -0.53 8.43
C GLU A 4 9.60 -0.58 7.93
N ARG A 5 9.32 -1.11 6.72
CA ARG A 5 7.96 -1.40 6.19
C ARG A 5 6.83 -0.50 6.74
N LEU A 6 7.07 0.82 6.81
CA LEU A 6 6.24 1.74 7.60
C LEU A 6 4.83 1.84 7.01
N TYR A 7 4.73 1.60 5.70
CA TYR A 7 3.49 1.52 4.97
C TYR A 7 2.52 0.45 5.52
N LEU A 8 3.01 -0.55 6.25
CA LEU A 8 2.18 -1.55 6.92
C LEU A 8 1.46 -1.02 8.15
N GLN A 9 1.96 0.06 8.77
CA GLN A 9 1.25 0.65 9.92
C GLN A 9 0.00 1.37 9.46
N LYS A 10 -1.15 0.92 9.97
CA LYS A 10 -2.46 1.52 9.73
C LYS A 10 -2.50 3.01 10.12
N SER A 11 -1.73 3.37 11.15
CA SER A 11 -1.64 4.72 11.73
C SER A 11 -0.61 5.64 11.07
N ILE A 12 0.09 5.18 10.02
CA ILE A 12 1.08 6.03 9.36
C ILE A 12 0.37 7.22 8.70
N ASN A 13 0.77 8.40 9.11
CA ASN A 13 0.35 9.66 8.53
C ASN A 13 1.58 10.45 8.09
N ILE A 14 1.36 11.50 7.31
CA ILE A 14 2.44 12.33 6.79
C ILE A 14 3.29 12.96 7.89
N GLY A 15 2.73 13.20 9.09
CA GLY A 15 3.46 13.70 10.25
C GLY A 15 4.41 12.67 10.86
N VAL A 16 4.03 11.39 10.87
CA VAL A 16 4.92 10.29 11.28
C VAL A 16 6.07 10.15 10.29
N LEU A 17 5.78 10.24 8.98
CA LEU A 17 6.83 10.19 7.96
C LEU A 17 7.76 11.40 8.04
N ALA A 18 7.20 12.59 8.26
CA ALA A 18 7.95 13.84 8.43
C ALA A 18 8.91 13.78 9.62
N LYS A 19 8.43 13.37 10.80
CA LYS A 19 9.28 13.17 11.97
C LYS A 19 10.42 12.18 11.74
N LYS A 20 10.19 11.15 10.92
CA LYS A 20 11.17 10.11 10.68
C LYS A 20 12.23 10.46 9.64
N LEU A 21 11.83 11.23 8.63
CA LEU A 21 12.73 11.79 7.63
C LEU A 21 13.38 13.10 8.10
N ASP A 22 13.22 13.45 9.39
CA ASP A 22 13.66 14.71 10.00
C ASP A 22 13.33 15.94 9.14
N THR A 23 12.10 15.96 8.62
CA THR A 23 11.61 16.98 7.69
C THR A 23 10.20 17.44 8.08
N ASN A 24 9.64 18.38 7.32
CA ASN A 24 8.30 18.90 7.56
C ASN A 24 7.25 18.19 6.68
N SER A 25 6.10 17.85 7.28
CA SER A 25 4.93 17.29 6.61
C SER A 25 4.50 18.10 5.37
N LYS A 26 4.61 19.43 5.42
CA LYS A 26 4.34 20.31 4.28
C LYS A 26 5.30 20.07 3.11
N TYR A 27 6.58 19.86 3.40
CA TYR A 27 7.60 19.61 2.40
C TYR A 27 7.37 18.26 1.71
N ILE A 28 7.09 17.20 2.49
CA ILE A 28 6.72 15.89 1.93
C ILE A 28 5.44 16.00 1.09
N SER A 29 4.44 16.71 1.60
CA SER A 29 3.18 16.88 0.88
C SER A 29 3.39 17.61 -0.43
N GLN A 30 4.21 18.67 -0.44
CA GLN A 30 4.57 19.39 -1.65
C GLN A 30 5.38 18.53 -2.60
N ALA A 31 6.40 17.81 -2.13
CA ALA A 31 7.22 16.94 -2.98
C ALA A 31 6.35 15.87 -3.67
N ILE A 32 5.49 15.16 -2.91
CA ILE A 32 4.61 14.14 -3.48
C ILE A 32 3.59 14.77 -4.45
N ASN A 33 3.02 15.93 -4.09
CA ASN A 33 2.04 16.57 -4.96
C ASN A 33 2.69 17.12 -6.24
N HIS A 34 3.88 17.71 -6.13
CA HIS A 34 4.59 18.37 -7.23
C HIS A 34 5.28 17.36 -8.15
N GLU A 35 5.92 16.33 -7.61
CA GLU A 35 6.65 15.33 -8.40
C GLU A 35 5.74 14.22 -8.93
N LEU A 36 4.70 13.84 -8.17
CA LEU A 36 3.88 12.67 -8.49
C LEU A 36 2.41 13.02 -8.79
N GLY A 37 1.98 14.27 -8.60
CA GLY A 37 0.58 14.68 -8.80
C GLY A 37 -0.40 13.99 -7.85
N LYS A 38 0.10 13.44 -6.73
CA LYS A 38 -0.62 12.49 -5.88
C LYS A 38 -0.81 13.01 -4.47
N SER A 39 -1.85 12.50 -3.80
CA SER A 39 -1.98 12.65 -2.35
C SER A 39 -0.98 11.71 -1.66
N PHE A 40 -0.50 12.09 -0.47
CA PHE A 40 0.26 11.20 0.42
C PHE A 40 -0.40 9.83 0.60
N THR A 41 -1.74 9.81 0.69
CA THR A 41 -2.50 8.57 0.80
C THR A 41 -2.36 7.69 -0.43
N ASP A 42 -2.32 8.28 -1.64
CA ASP A 42 -2.13 7.54 -2.89
C ASP A 42 -0.69 7.01 -3.00
N PHE A 43 0.29 7.82 -2.63
CA PHE A 43 1.69 7.40 -2.54
C PHE A 43 1.85 6.20 -1.59
N LEU A 44 1.28 6.30 -0.39
CA LEU A 44 1.30 5.23 0.60
C LEU A 44 0.60 3.97 0.10
N ASN A 45 -0.58 4.14 -0.51
CA ASN A 45 -1.34 3.03 -1.09
C ASN A 45 -0.55 2.31 -2.18
N GLY A 46 0.29 3.00 -2.94
CA GLY A 46 1.21 2.37 -3.90
C GLY A 46 2.11 1.32 -3.24
N TYR A 47 2.81 1.70 -2.16
CA TYR A 47 3.65 0.75 -1.40
C TYR A 47 2.84 -0.38 -0.77
N ARG A 48 1.66 -0.09 -0.24
CA ARG A 48 0.76 -1.12 0.33
C ARG A 48 0.30 -2.11 -0.74
N VAL A 49 0.02 -1.64 -1.96
CA VAL A 49 -0.34 -2.50 -3.09
C VAL A 49 0.82 -3.40 -3.49
N GLU A 50 2.06 -2.88 -3.54
CA GLU A 50 3.23 -3.70 -3.82
C GLU A 50 3.45 -4.79 -2.78
N GLU A 51 3.28 -4.48 -1.49
CA GLU A 51 3.34 -5.50 -0.45
C GLU A 51 2.18 -6.50 -0.57
N ALA A 52 0.96 -6.04 -0.86
CA ALA A 52 -0.17 -6.92 -1.08
C ALA A 52 0.07 -7.90 -2.23
N LYS A 53 0.70 -7.48 -3.33
CA LYS A 53 1.11 -8.39 -4.43
C LYS A 53 2.03 -9.49 -3.91
N LYS A 54 3.05 -9.15 -3.12
CA LYS A 54 3.96 -10.15 -2.54
C LYS A 54 3.21 -11.13 -1.65
N GLN A 55 2.31 -10.62 -0.80
CA GLN A 55 1.49 -11.45 0.09
C GLN A 55 0.48 -12.32 -0.66
N LEU A 56 -0.04 -11.89 -1.81
CA LEU A 56 -0.93 -12.66 -2.68
C LEU A 56 -0.21 -13.82 -3.37
N LEU A 57 1.06 -13.63 -3.73
CA LEU A 57 1.89 -14.65 -4.40
C LEU A 57 2.59 -15.59 -3.42
N ASP A 58 2.59 -15.27 -2.13
CA ASP A 58 3.23 -16.09 -1.11
C ASP A 58 2.41 -17.35 -0.83
N GLN A 59 3.00 -18.52 -1.05
CA GLN A 59 2.33 -19.80 -0.88
C GLN A 59 1.86 -20.05 0.56
N LYS A 60 2.49 -19.43 1.57
CA LYS A 60 2.06 -19.56 2.97
C LYS A 60 0.73 -18.86 3.23
N ASN A 61 0.36 -17.93 2.36
CA ASN A 61 -0.85 -17.14 2.47
C ASN A 61 -1.98 -17.65 1.57
N ASN A 62 -1.82 -18.79 0.89
CA ASN A 62 -2.87 -19.35 0.01
C ASN A 62 -4.21 -19.61 0.71
N ASN A 63 -4.19 -19.80 2.04
CA ASN A 63 -5.39 -20.00 2.86
C ASN A 63 -5.99 -18.69 3.41
N LEU A 64 -5.32 -17.55 3.18
CA LEU A 64 -5.81 -16.25 3.64
C LEU A 64 -6.80 -15.66 2.66
N THR A 65 -7.81 -14.98 3.19
CA THR A 65 -8.75 -14.22 2.37
C THR A 65 -8.10 -12.95 1.82
N LEU A 66 -8.58 -12.45 0.69
CA LEU A 66 -8.14 -11.16 0.13
C LEU A 66 -8.29 -10.01 1.13
N GLU A 67 -9.27 -10.09 2.03
CA GLU A 67 -9.45 -9.12 3.12
C GLU A 67 -8.37 -9.22 4.18
N ALA A 68 -7.97 -10.44 4.57
CA ALA A 68 -6.87 -10.64 5.50
C ALA A 68 -5.56 -10.09 4.90
N ILE A 69 -5.30 -10.38 3.62
CA ILE A 69 -4.11 -9.85 2.91
C ILE A 69 -4.15 -8.32 2.82
N GLY A 70 -5.29 -7.73 2.46
CA GLY A 70 -5.44 -6.27 2.46
C GLY A 70 -5.19 -5.66 3.84
N THR A 71 -5.68 -6.29 4.89
CA THR A 71 -5.47 -5.86 6.27
C THR A 71 -3.98 -5.95 6.66
N MET A 72 -3.32 -7.05 6.32
CA MET A 72 -1.88 -7.25 6.54
C MET A 72 -1.03 -6.25 5.77
N ALA A 73 -1.45 -5.85 4.57
CA ALA A 73 -0.83 -4.81 3.78
C ALA A 73 -1.08 -3.39 4.31
N GLY A 74 -1.83 -3.23 5.41
CA GLY A 74 -2.06 -1.94 6.07
C GLY A 74 -3.33 -1.22 5.64
N PHE A 75 -4.23 -1.84 4.87
CA PHE A 75 -5.47 -1.21 4.45
C PHE A 75 -6.52 -1.16 5.58
N GLY A 76 -7.29 -0.06 5.58
CA GLY A 76 -8.36 0.18 6.54
C GLY A 76 -9.58 -0.71 6.37
N SER A 77 -9.87 -1.08 5.12
CA SER A 77 -11.11 -1.73 4.70
C SER A 77 -10.91 -2.40 3.34
N LYS A 78 -11.76 -3.39 3.03
CA LYS A 78 -11.79 -4.08 1.73
C LYS A 78 -11.93 -3.11 0.56
N SER A 79 -12.87 -2.16 0.63
CA SER A 79 -13.12 -1.21 -0.46
C SER A 79 -11.91 -0.33 -0.76
N ALA A 80 -11.19 0.12 0.28
CA ALA A 80 -9.97 0.89 0.13
C ALA A 80 -8.85 0.06 -0.52
N PHE A 81 -8.71 -1.20 -0.09
CA PHE A 81 -7.77 -2.14 -0.69
C PHE A 81 -8.08 -2.40 -2.17
N PHE A 82 -9.30 -2.80 -2.50
CA PHE A 82 -9.69 -3.13 -3.88
C PHE A 82 -9.59 -1.90 -4.80
N GLY A 83 -10.01 -0.73 -4.33
CA GLY A 83 -9.92 0.52 -5.08
C GLY A 83 -8.46 0.93 -5.35
N ALA A 84 -7.61 0.92 -4.33
CA ALA A 84 -6.19 1.20 -4.48
C ALA A 84 -5.50 0.18 -5.39
N PHE A 85 -5.73 -1.10 -5.16
CA PHE A 85 -5.12 -2.18 -5.94
C PHE A 85 -5.50 -2.08 -7.41
N LYS A 86 -6.78 -1.87 -7.74
CA LYS A 86 -7.22 -1.65 -9.12
C LYS A 86 -6.62 -0.39 -9.72
N LYS A 87 -6.55 0.71 -8.96
CA LYS A 87 -5.95 1.96 -9.43
C LYS A 87 -4.46 1.82 -9.76
N HIS A 88 -3.71 1.10 -8.93
CA HIS A 88 -2.25 0.97 -9.08
C HIS A 88 -1.82 -0.19 -10.00
N THR A 89 -2.64 -1.22 -10.17
CA THR A 89 -2.29 -2.43 -10.94
C THR A 89 -3.10 -2.60 -12.21
N GLY A 90 -4.20 -1.86 -12.38
CA GLY A 90 -5.16 -2.04 -13.47
C GLY A 90 -6.16 -3.17 -13.24
N GLN A 91 -5.90 -4.07 -12.28
CA GLN A 91 -6.73 -5.25 -12.03
C GLN A 91 -7.14 -5.39 -10.56
N THR A 92 -8.17 -6.18 -10.27
CA THR A 92 -8.57 -6.47 -8.89
C THR A 92 -7.61 -7.47 -8.24
N PRO A 93 -7.47 -7.48 -6.90
CA PRO A 93 -6.59 -8.44 -6.24
C PRO A 93 -7.00 -9.90 -6.47
N SER A 94 -8.29 -10.16 -6.70
CA SER A 94 -8.77 -11.49 -7.09
C SER A 94 -8.28 -11.89 -8.48
N GLN A 95 -8.38 -10.99 -9.47
CA GLN A 95 -7.88 -11.23 -10.83
C GLN A 95 -6.36 -11.44 -10.84
N PHE A 96 -5.62 -10.63 -10.09
CA PHE A 96 -4.17 -10.78 -9.95
C PHE A 96 -3.80 -12.15 -9.37
N LEU A 97 -4.51 -12.61 -8.34
CA LEU A 97 -4.27 -13.93 -7.75
C LEU A 97 -4.58 -15.07 -8.73
N GLU A 98 -5.66 -14.96 -9.48
CA GLU A 98 -6.09 -15.98 -10.46
C GLU A 98 -5.11 -16.07 -11.64
N GLU A 99 -4.63 -14.93 -12.14
CA GLU A 99 -3.63 -14.84 -13.22
C GLU A 99 -2.28 -15.48 -12.83
N ASN A 100 -1.89 -15.36 -11.56
CA ASN A 100 -0.61 -15.86 -11.06
C ASN A 100 -0.71 -17.25 -10.38
N LYS A 101 -1.90 -17.87 -10.37
CA LYS A 101 -2.10 -19.26 -9.88
C LYS A 101 -1.87 -20.34 -10.95
N LYS A 102 -1.46 -19.95 -12.16
CA LYS A 102 -1.00 -20.85 -13.23
C LYS A 102 0.44 -21.30 -13.01
#